data_AF-A0A366ZKG3-F1
#
_entry.id   AF-A0A366ZKG3-F1
#
_cell.length_a   1.000
_cell.length_b   1.000
_cell.length_c   1.000
_cell.angle_alpha   90.00
_cell.angle_beta   90.00
_cell.angle_gamma   90.00
#
_symmetry.space_group_name_H-M   'P 1'
#
loop_
_entity.id
_entity.type
_entity.pdbx_description
1 polymer ?
#
loop_
_entity_poly.entity_id
_entity_poly.type
_entity_poly.pdbx_seq_one_letter_code
_entity_poly.pdbx_strand_id
1 'polypeptide(L)'
;MSEQARIDLGEPQDPYRPYTHLVPLVEDLVRRGNRLTITGKRGEAFVSTQGGYNAYLAEPLDMAYLRATYDLGGYSYDAATDRLTDGRNWVSVYGSDSGR
;
A
#
# COMPACT_ATOMS: atom_id res chain seq x y z
N MET A 1 26.01 -12.68 -9.92
CA MET A 1 25.17 -11.50 -9.68
C MET A 1 24.18 -11.88 -8.61
N SER A 2 24.24 -11.25 -7.44
CA SER A 2 23.42 -11.64 -6.29
C SER A 2 21.96 -11.37 -6.60
N GLU A 3 21.15 -12.41 -6.58
CA GLU A 3 19.69 -12.31 -6.53
C GLU A 3 19.36 -11.49 -5.27
N GLN A 4 19.06 -10.20 -5.43
CA GLN A 4 18.60 -9.40 -4.30
C GLN A 4 17.25 -9.96 -3.91
N ALA A 5 17.22 -10.73 -2.82
CA ALA A 5 15.99 -11.18 -2.21
C ALA A 5 15.13 -9.94 -1.93
N ARG A 6 13.99 -9.85 -2.61
CA ARG A 6 13.01 -8.79 -2.37
C ARG A 6 12.31 -9.06 -1.04
N ILE A 7 11.74 -8.00 -0.45
CA ILE A 7 10.96 -8.10 0.77
C ILE A 7 9.62 -8.76 0.41
N ASP A 8 9.39 -9.95 0.93
CA ASP A 8 8.08 -10.59 0.91
C ASP A 8 7.17 -9.89 1.94
N LEU A 9 6.03 -9.38 1.46
CA LEU A 9 5.02 -8.78 2.33
C LEU A 9 4.18 -9.85 3.05
N GLY A 10 4.17 -11.08 2.53
CA GLY A 10 3.49 -12.23 3.11
C GLY A 10 1.97 -12.10 3.15
N GLU A 11 1.33 -13.04 3.84
CA GLU A 11 -0.11 -13.00 4.12
C GLU A 11 -0.42 -12.24 5.42
N PRO A 12 -1.65 -11.71 5.56
CA PRO A 12 -2.07 -11.09 6.81
C PRO A 12 -1.94 -12.06 7.99
N GLN A 13 -1.20 -11.65 9.02
CA GLN A 13 -0.99 -12.46 10.24
C GLN A 13 -2.25 -12.47 11.13
N ASP A 14 -3.06 -11.41 11.06
CA ASP A 14 -4.29 -11.25 11.83
C ASP A 14 -5.50 -11.19 10.88
N PRO A 15 -6.42 -12.17 10.92
CA PRO A 15 -7.61 -12.18 10.06
C PRO A 15 -8.58 -11.03 10.34
N TYR A 16 -8.53 -10.43 11.53
CA TYR A 16 -9.31 -9.24 11.89
C TYR A 16 -8.65 -7.94 11.43
N ARG A 17 -7.39 -7.99 11.01
CA ARG A 17 -6.62 -6.86 10.47
C ARG A 17 -5.90 -7.28 9.19
N PRO A 18 -6.66 -7.53 8.11
CA PRO A 18 -6.12 -8.10 6.88
C PRO A 18 -5.10 -7.20 6.18
N TYR A 19 -4.98 -5.92 6.54
CA TYR A 19 -4.01 -4.98 5.98
C TYR A 19 -2.62 -5.03 6.64
N THR A 20 -2.44 -5.77 7.74
CA THR A 20 -1.19 -5.75 8.54
C THR A 20 0.07 -6.05 7.74
N HIS A 21 -0.03 -6.94 6.75
CA HIS A 21 1.06 -7.30 5.85
C HIS A 21 1.49 -6.17 4.89
N LEU A 22 0.62 -5.16 4.65
CA LEU A 22 0.94 -3.96 3.86
C LEU A 22 1.52 -2.81 4.69
N VAL A 23 1.46 -2.89 6.03
CA VAL A 23 1.98 -1.83 6.92
C VAL A 23 3.47 -1.53 6.66
N PRO A 24 4.36 -2.54 6.52
CA PRO A 24 5.78 -2.28 6.24
C PRO A 24 6.00 -1.51 4.94
N LEU A 25 5.20 -1.78 3.89
CA LEU A 25 5.26 -1.06 2.63
C LEU A 25 4.88 0.41 2.82
N VAL A 26 3.78 0.69 3.51
CA VAL A 26 3.29 2.07 3.72
C VAL A 26 4.25 2.85 4.61
N GLU A 27 4.76 2.25 5.69
CA GLU A 27 5.75 2.89 6.57
C GLU A 27 7.04 3.23 5.84
N ASP A 28 7.49 2.36 4.93
CA ASP A 28 8.67 2.63 4.12
C ASP A 28 8.45 3.77 3.12
N LEU A 29 7.31 3.80 2.43
CA LEU A 29 6.95 4.92 1.55
C LEU A 29 6.90 6.25 2.30
N VAL A 30 6.36 6.25 3.53
CA VAL A 30 6.36 7.44 4.40
C VAL A 30 7.78 7.83 4.80
N ARG A 31 8.63 6.87 5.18
CA ARG A 31 10.04 7.10 5.50
C ARG A 31 10.83 7.69 4.33
N ARG A 32 10.45 7.35 3.09
CA ARG A 32 11.02 7.90 1.85
C ARG A 32 10.47 9.29 1.47
N GLY A 33 9.60 9.87 2.28
CA GLY A 33 9.10 11.24 2.10
C GLY A 33 7.67 11.34 1.61
N ASN A 34 6.97 10.23 1.42
CA ASN A 34 5.52 10.26 1.22
C ASN A 34 4.81 10.62 2.54
N ARG A 35 3.53 10.99 2.46
CA ARG A 35 2.75 11.39 3.64
C ARG A 35 1.37 10.78 3.57
N LEU A 36 0.85 10.37 4.72
CA LEU A 36 -0.54 9.95 4.84
C LEU A 36 -1.45 11.19 4.79
N THR A 37 -2.46 11.14 3.93
CA THR A 37 -3.43 12.23 3.73
C THR A 37 -4.72 11.99 4.49
N ILE A 38 -5.06 10.72 4.74
CA ILE A 38 -6.15 10.29 5.61
C ILE A 38 -5.59 9.28 6.60
N THR A 39 -5.91 9.46 7.88
CA THR A 39 -5.50 8.56 8.97
C THR A 39 -6.70 8.09 9.77
N GLY A 40 -6.53 6.94 10.46
CA GLY A 40 -7.52 6.40 11.36
C GLY A 40 -7.72 7.27 12.60
N LYS A 41 -8.74 6.95 13.41
CA LYS A 41 -9.09 7.72 14.61
C LYS A 41 -7.95 7.83 15.63
N ARG A 42 -6.97 6.92 15.57
CA ARG A 42 -5.80 6.92 16.45
C ARG A 42 -4.49 7.15 15.67
N GLY A 43 -4.59 7.67 14.46
CA GLY A 43 -3.44 7.93 13.59
C GLY A 43 -2.96 6.72 12.79
N GLU A 44 -3.78 5.66 12.66
CA GLU A 44 -3.42 4.49 11.87
C GLU A 44 -3.26 4.84 10.38
N ALA A 45 -2.28 4.23 9.71
CA ALA A 45 -2.03 4.44 8.28
C ALA A 45 -3.15 3.89 7.38
N PHE A 46 -3.79 2.81 7.83
CA PHE A 46 -4.94 2.21 7.16
C PHE A 46 -6.24 2.62 7.83
N VAL A 47 -7.22 2.98 7.02
CA VAL A 47 -8.59 3.28 7.48
C VAL A 47 -9.56 2.25 6.95
N SER A 48 -10.54 1.90 7.79
CA SER A 48 -11.64 1.02 7.40
C SER A 48 -12.60 1.77 6.46
N THR A 49 -12.94 1.14 5.34
CA THR A 49 -13.85 1.66 4.31
C THR A 49 -14.89 0.60 3.94
N GLN A 50 -15.87 0.95 3.10
CA GLN A 50 -16.88 0.00 2.62
C GLN A 50 -16.26 -1.17 1.84
N GLY A 51 -15.11 -0.95 1.19
CA GLY A 51 -14.44 -1.93 0.33
C GLY A 51 -13.26 -2.67 0.96
N GLY A 52 -12.97 -2.46 2.26
CA GLY A 52 -11.82 -3.04 2.94
C GLY A 52 -11.02 -2.02 3.73
N TYR A 53 -9.69 -2.11 3.70
CA TYR A 53 -8.79 -1.17 4.36
C TYR A 53 -7.88 -0.48 3.35
N ASN A 54 -7.78 0.85 3.50
CA ASN A 54 -7.10 1.68 2.52
C ASN A 54 -6.04 2.55 3.21
N ALA A 55 -4.89 2.71 2.57
CA ALA A 55 -3.91 3.75 2.90
C ALA A 55 -3.90 4.81 1.80
N TYR A 56 -3.95 6.07 2.22
CA TYR A 56 -4.01 7.23 1.33
C TYR A 56 -2.74 8.05 1.47
N LEU A 57 -2.00 8.16 0.37
CA LEU A 57 -0.72 8.83 0.27
C LEU A 57 -0.86 10.18 -0.44
N ALA A 58 0.08 11.08 -0.23
CA ALA A 58 0.11 12.40 -0.85
C ALA A 58 0.81 12.39 -2.21
N GLU A 59 1.80 11.51 -2.36
CA GLU A 59 2.69 11.47 -3.53
C GLU A 59 2.55 10.15 -4.29
N PRO A 60 2.78 10.15 -5.62
CA PRO A 60 2.68 8.95 -6.45
C PRO A 60 3.47 7.74 -5.94
N LEU A 61 2.93 6.56 -6.18
CA LEU A 61 3.61 5.30 -5.94
C LEU A 61 4.80 5.17 -6.89
N ASP A 62 6.00 5.19 -6.32
CA ASP A 62 7.23 4.89 -7.04
C ASP A 62 7.28 3.39 -7.35
N MET A 63 6.58 2.98 -8.42
CA MET A 63 6.44 1.58 -8.80
C MET A 63 7.77 0.95 -9.24
N ALA A 64 8.73 1.75 -9.73
CA ALA A 64 10.06 1.27 -10.04
C ALA A 64 10.79 0.83 -8.78
N TYR A 65 10.74 1.67 -7.73
CA TYR A 65 11.24 1.31 -6.41
C TYR A 65 10.50 0.11 -5.82
N LEU A 66 9.16 0.14 -5.81
CA LEU A 66 8.37 -0.92 -5.20
C LEU A 66 8.65 -2.29 -5.84
N ARG A 67 8.79 -2.36 -7.16
CA ARG A 67 9.14 -3.60 -7.88
C ARG A 67 10.60 -4.01 -7.69
N ALA A 68 11.49 -3.08 -7.37
CA ALA A 68 12.89 -3.39 -7.06
C ALA A 68 13.03 -3.91 -5.63
N THR A 69 12.22 -3.42 -4.70
CA THR A 69 12.35 -3.68 -3.26
C THR A 69 11.45 -4.80 -2.75
N TYR A 70 10.20 -4.89 -3.23
CA TYR A 70 9.19 -5.79 -2.72
C TYR A 70 8.84 -6.89 -3.71
N ASP A 71 8.56 -8.08 -3.19
CA ASP A 71 7.87 -9.09 -3.98
C ASP A 71 6.39 -8.78 -4.03
N LEU A 72 5.95 -8.27 -5.18
CA LEU A 72 4.56 -7.90 -5.43
C LEU A 72 3.77 -9.05 -6.08
N GLY A 73 4.26 -10.29 -6.02
CA GLY A 73 3.61 -11.48 -6.59
C GLY A 73 2.22 -11.76 -6.00
N GLY A 74 1.20 -11.10 -6.53
CA GLY A 74 -0.19 -11.16 -6.04
C GLY A 74 -0.87 -9.79 -5.99
N TYR A 75 -0.09 -8.71 -6.05
CA TYR A 75 -0.60 -7.36 -6.11
C TYR A 75 -0.86 -6.92 -7.55
N SER A 76 -1.97 -6.21 -7.75
CA SER A 76 -2.25 -5.52 -9.00
C SER A 76 -2.04 -4.02 -8.82
N TYR A 77 -1.46 -3.38 -9.85
CA TYR A 77 -1.25 -1.94 -9.89
C TYR A 77 -2.10 -1.32 -11.00
N ASP A 78 -2.92 -0.34 -10.64
CA ASP A 78 -3.69 0.49 -11.55
C ASP A 78 -3.00 1.85 -11.68
N ALA A 79 -2.47 2.14 -12.87
CA ALA A 79 -1.76 3.39 -13.15
C ALA A 79 -2.71 4.59 -13.33
N ALA A 80 -3.98 4.37 -13.70
CA ALA A 80 -4.95 5.46 -13.87
C ALA A 80 -5.32 6.05 -12.51
N THR A 81 -5.42 5.19 -11.51
CA THR A 81 -5.77 5.55 -10.13
C THR A 81 -4.59 5.43 -9.18
N ASP A 82 -3.36 5.37 -9.67
CA ASP A 82 -2.13 5.15 -8.90
C ASP A 82 -2.31 4.28 -7.64
N ARG A 83 -2.83 3.06 -7.85
CA ARG A 83 -3.33 2.17 -6.79
C ARG A 83 -2.65 0.82 -6.85
N LEU A 84 -2.10 0.37 -5.72
CA LEU A 84 -1.62 -0.99 -5.51
C LEU A 84 -2.64 -1.75 -4.63
N THR A 85 -3.09 -2.93 -5.06
CA THR A 85 -4.08 -3.75 -4.32
C THR A 85 -3.72 -5.23 -4.26
N ASP A 86 -3.96 -5.86 -3.12
CA ASP A 86 -3.88 -7.33 -2.92
C ASP A 86 -5.22 -8.05 -3.24
N GLY A 87 -6.22 -7.33 -3.75
CA GLY A 87 -7.58 -7.82 -3.99
C GLY A 87 -8.58 -7.58 -2.85
N ARG A 88 -8.14 -7.15 -1.67
CA ARG A 88 -8.97 -6.82 -0.47
C ARG A 88 -8.63 -5.46 0.16
N ASN A 89 -7.37 -5.09 0.16
CA ASN A 89 -6.80 -3.89 0.72
C ASN A 89 -5.98 -3.19 -0.37
N TRP A 90 -5.76 -1.89 -0.21
CA TRP A 90 -5.00 -1.14 -1.18
C TRP A 90 -4.31 0.09 -0.61
N VAL A 91 -3.26 0.50 -1.32
CA VAL A 91 -2.48 1.73 -1.10
C VAL A 91 -2.62 2.59 -2.34
N SER A 92 -2.88 3.88 -2.19
CA SER A 92 -3.07 4.81 -3.31
C SER A 92 -2.73 6.23 -2.95
N VAL A 93 -2.67 7.11 -3.94
CA VAL A 93 -2.68 8.55 -3.72
C VAL A 93 -4.09 9.07 -3.46
N TYR A 94 -4.23 9.98 -2.50
CA TYR A 94 -5.50 10.64 -2.28
C TYR A 94 -5.91 11.48 -3.49
N GLY A 95 -7.11 11.21 -4.01
CA GLY A 95 -7.64 11.82 -5.24
C GLY A 95 -7.29 11.04 -6.52
N SER A 96 -6.54 9.95 -6.42
CA SER A 96 -6.39 9.01 -7.53
C SER A 96 -7.61 8.10 -7.70
N ASP A 97 -8.55 8.11 -6.75
CA ASP A 97 -9.94 7.69 -7.00
C ASP A 97 -10.60 8.73 -7.92
N SER A 98 -10.20 8.71 -9.20
CA SER A 98 -10.84 9.50 -10.26
C SER A 98 -12.22 8.91 -10.46
N GLY A 99 -13.17 9.44 -9.70
CA GLY A 99 -14.51 8.90 -9.54
C GLY A 99 -15.18 8.44 -10.82
N ARG A 100 -15.89 7.32 -10.68
CA ARG A 100 -17.13 7.06 -11.41
C ARG A 100 -18.24 6.85 -10.41
#